data_AF-A0A2V0MTS2-F1
#
_entry.id   AF-A0A2V0MTS2-F1
#
_cell.length_a   1.000
_cell.length_b   1.000
_cell.length_c   1.000
_cell.angle_alpha   90.00
_cell.angle_beta   90.00
_cell.angle_gamma   90.00
#
_symmetry.space_group_name_H-M   'P 1'
#
loop_
_entity.id
_entity.type
_entity.pdbx_description
1 polymer ?
#
loop_
_entity_poly.entity_id
_entity_poly.type
_entity_poly.pdbx_seq_one_letter_code
_entity_poly.pdbx_strand_id
1 'polypeptide(L)'
;MAQMQTDAAVLAKEASNFERISGELKGVIAHVESVAGSLAPQFRGQAGTAAQAALMRFQEAANQQIQELNDISTNIHTAGAHYTSTDEEQSSSLSHAMGQF
;
A
#
# COMPACT_ATOMS: atom_id res chain seq x y z
N MET A 1 19.63 19.73 7.66
CA MET A 1 18.55 20.25 6.81
C MET A 1 18.52 19.55 5.45
N ALA A 2 19.56 19.65 4.60
CA ALA A 2 19.54 19.03 3.26
C ALA A 2 19.37 17.49 3.24
N GLN A 3 20.00 16.76 4.18
CA GLN A 3 19.87 15.29 4.26
C GLN A 3 18.42 14.85 4.56
N MET A 4 17.75 15.50 5.54
CA MET A 4 16.38 15.13 5.95
C MET A 4 15.33 15.51 4.89
N GLN A 5 15.49 16.63 4.19
CA GLN A 5 14.61 16.98 3.07
C GLN A 5 14.77 16.01 1.89
N THR A 6 15.97 15.44 1.70
CA THR A 6 16.22 14.42 0.67
C THR A 6 15.53 13.10 1.03
N ASP A 7 15.57 12.67 2.29
CA ASP A 7 14.88 11.46 2.76
C ASP A 7 13.35 11.58 2.65
N ALA A 8 12.77 12.74 2.97
CA ALA A 8 11.33 12.97 2.84
C ALA A 8 10.86 12.95 1.36
N ALA A 9 11.62 13.55 0.45
CA ALA A 9 11.32 13.52 -0.98
C ALA A 9 11.44 12.10 -1.57
N VAL A 10 12.42 11.32 -1.11
CA VAL A 10 12.57 9.90 -1.49
C VAL A 10 11.41 9.07 -0.95
N LEU A 11 11.02 9.25 0.31
CA LEU A 11 9.86 8.57 0.90
C LEU A 11 8.56 8.86 0.16
N ALA A 12 8.29 10.12 -0.20
CA ALA A 12 7.11 10.50 -0.97
C ALA A 12 7.09 9.86 -2.37
N LYS A 13 8.27 9.71 -3.00
CA LYS A 13 8.39 9.03 -4.29
C LYS A 13 8.14 7.53 -4.17
N GLU A 14 8.74 6.87 -3.18
CA GLU A 14 8.53 5.44 -2.92
C GLU A 14 7.09 5.16 -2.48
N ALA A 15 6.45 6.07 -1.74
CA ALA A 15 5.03 6.02 -1.39
C ALA A 15 4.13 5.95 -2.64
N SER A 16 4.33 6.89 -3.57
CA SER A 16 3.57 6.92 -4.83
C SER A 16 3.81 5.66 -5.68
N ASN A 17 5.04 5.14 -5.70
CA ASN A 17 5.34 3.89 -6.37
C ASN A 17 4.66 2.69 -5.69
N PHE A 18 4.66 2.66 -4.35
CA PHE A 18 3.97 1.64 -3.56
C PHE A 18 2.45 1.67 -3.82
N GLU A 19 1.82 2.84 -3.78
CA GLU A 19 0.40 3.00 -4.07
C GLU A 19 0.04 2.45 -5.45
N ARG A 20 0.82 2.80 -6.47
CA ARG A 20 0.64 2.29 -7.84
C ARG A 20 0.72 0.76 -7.87
N ILE A 21 1.79 0.18 -7.31
CA ILE A 21 2.00 -1.29 -7.30
C ILE A 21 0.88 -1.98 -6.50
N SER A 22 0.47 -1.40 -5.37
CA SER A 22 -0.61 -1.94 -4.54
C SER A 22 -1.95 -1.92 -5.28
N GLY A 23 -2.23 -0.87 -6.06
CA GLY A 23 -3.42 -0.76 -6.91
C GLY A 23 -3.40 -1.79 -8.03
N GLU A 24 -2.26 -1.97 -8.68
CA GLU A 24 -2.06 -3.01 -9.70
C GLU A 24 -2.28 -4.42 -9.13
N LEU A 25 -1.69 -4.72 -7.96
CA LEU A 25 -1.81 -6.03 -7.31
C LEU A 25 -3.26 -6.31 -6.88
N LYS A 26 -3.96 -5.34 -6.30
CA LYS A 26 -5.39 -5.42 -6.00
C LYS A 26 -6.23 -5.64 -7.26
N GLY A 27 -5.86 -4.97 -8.37
CA GLY A 27 -6.51 -5.16 -9.67
C GLY A 27 -6.34 -6.59 -10.21
N VAL A 28 -5.14 -7.16 -10.10
CA VAL A 28 -4.87 -8.56 -10.49
C VAL A 28 -5.67 -9.53 -9.63
N ILE A 29 -5.73 -9.32 -8.31
CA ILE A 29 -6.55 -10.12 -7.39
C ILE A 29 -8.02 -10.10 -7.81
N ALA A 30 -8.58 -8.91 -8.01
CA ALA A 30 -9.98 -8.75 -8.45
C ALA A 30 -10.24 -9.43 -9.80
N HIS A 31 -9.26 -9.40 -10.71
CA HIS A 31 -9.36 -10.10 -11.99
C HIS A 31 -9.40 -11.62 -11.81
N VAL A 32 -8.54 -12.19 -10.96
CA VAL A 32 -8.57 -13.63 -10.65
C VAL A 32 -9.91 -14.04 -10.03
N GLU A 33 -10.45 -13.25 -9.10
CA GLU A 33 -11.76 -13.50 -8.49
C GLU A 33 -12.91 -13.44 -9.51
N SER A 34 -12.89 -12.48 -10.43
CA SER A 34 -13.87 -12.37 -11.51
C SER A 34 -13.84 -13.58 -12.44
N VAL A 35 -12.65 -13.97 -12.89
CA VAL A 35 -12.44 -15.15 -13.74
C VAL A 35 -12.87 -16.42 -13.01
N ALA A 36 -12.50 -16.56 -11.74
CA ALA A 36 -12.92 -17.67 -10.89
C ALA A 36 -14.45 -17.78 -10.77
N GLY A 37 -15.14 -16.65 -10.56
CA GLY A 37 -16.60 -16.60 -10.51
C GLY A 37 -17.25 -17.04 -11.83
N SER A 38 -16.66 -16.66 -12.97
CA SER A 38 -17.13 -17.10 -14.29
C SER A 38 -16.89 -18.60 -14.58
N LEU A 39 -15.84 -19.17 -13.99
CA LEU A 39 -15.46 -20.58 -14.12
C LEU A 39 -16.22 -21.51 -13.16
N ALA A 40 -16.77 -20.98 -12.07
CA ALA A 40 -17.47 -21.75 -11.05
C ALA A 40 -18.57 -22.69 -11.59
N PRO A 41 -19.42 -22.30 -12.58
CA PRO A 41 -20.43 -23.18 -13.16
C PRO A 41 -19.85 -24.36 -13.97
N GLN A 42 -18.60 -24.26 -14.39
CA GLN A 42 -17.90 -25.27 -15.20
C GLN A 42 -17.15 -26.29 -14.34
N PHE A 43 -16.99 -26.05 -13.05
CA PHE A 43 -16.32 -26.96 -12.12
C PHE A 43 -17.15 -28.24 -11.93
N ARG A 44 -16.68 -29.34 -12.53
CA ARG A 44 -17.28 -30.67 -12.41
C ARG A 44 -16.23 -31.73 -12.09
N GLY A 45 -16.63 -32.73 -11.31
CA GLY A 45 -15.76 -33.82 -10.90
C GLY A 45 -14.60 -33.38 -10.01
N GLN A 46 -13.61 -34.27 -9.85
CA GLN A 46 -12.47 -34.06 -8.94
C GLN A 46 -11.66 -32.80 -9.27
N ALA A 47 -11.53 -32.45 -10.56
CA ALA A 47 -10.85 -31.23 -11.00
C ALA A 47 -11.57 -29.96 -10.53
N GLY A 48 -12.91 -29.95 -10.57
CA GLY A 48 -13.72 -28.84 -10.06
C GLY A 48 -13.57 -28.65 -8.55
N THR A 49 -13.59 -29.74 -7.78
CA THR A 49 -13.36 -29.68 -6.33
C THR A 49 -11.97 -29.16 -5.99
N ALA A 50 -10.94 -29.60 -6.73
CA ALA A 50 -9.57 -29.11 -6.54
C ALA A 50 -9.44 -27.62 -6.87
N ALA A 51 -10.07 -27.16 -7.96
CA ALA A 51 -10.10 -25.75 -8.34
C ALA A 51 -10.81 -24.89 -7.27
N GLN A 52 -11.97 -25.33 -6.77
CA GLN A 52 -12.69 -24.64 -5.71
C GLN A 52 -11.86 -24.54 -4.42
N ALA A 53 -11.16 -25.61 -4.03
CA ALA A 53 -10.27 -25.60 -2.87
C ALA A 53 -9.03 -24.71 -3.05
N ALA A 54 -8.51 -24.59 -4.27
CA ALA A 54 -7.44 -23.65 -4.59
C ALA A 54 -7.94 -22.20 -4.53
N LEU A 55 -9.14 -21.93 -5.04
CA LEU A 55 -9.74 -20.60 -5.03
C LEU A 55 -10.07 -20.11 -3.62
N MET A 56 -10.54 -20.99 -2.72
CA MET A 56 -10.76 -20.61 -1.32
C MET A 56 -9.45 -20.19 -0.64
N ARG A 57 -8.36 -20.95 -0.85
CA ARG A 57 -7.03 -20.58 -0.33
C ARG A 57 -6.50 -19.31 -0.96
N PHE A 58 -6.74 -19.12 -2.26
CA PHE A 58 -6.39 -17.88 -2.95
C PHE A 58 -7.13 -16.69 -2.35
N GLN A 59 -8.44 -16.77 -2.14
CA GLN A 59 -9.26 -15.69 -1.58
C GLN A 59 -8.81 -15.33 -0.16
N GLU A 60 -8.50 -16.33 0.67
CA GLU A 60 -7.98 -16.09 2.02
C GLU A 60 -6.64 -15.34 1.99
N ALA A 61 -5.69 -15.80 1.18
CA ALA A 61 -4.39 -15.14 1.02
C ALA A 61 -4.51 -13.75 0.37
N ALA A 62 -5.43 -13.59 -0.58
CA ALA A 62 -5.71 -12.33 -1.25
C ALA A 62 -6.25 -11.28 -0.28
N ASN A 63 -7.18 -11.66 0.61
CA ASN A 63 -7.69 -10.77 1.64
C ASN A 63 -6.59 -10.33 2.61
N GLN A 64 -5.72 -11.24 3.02
CA GLN A 64 -4.56 -10.92 3.86
C GLN A 64 -3.62 -9.94 3.16
N GLN A 65 -3.28 -10.17 1.90
CA GLN A 65 -2.46 -9.24 1.11
C GLN A 65 -3.11 -7.87 0.95
N ILE A 66 -4.40 -7.81 0.64
CA ILE A 66 -5.13 -6.53 0.51
C ILE A 66 -5.03 -5.74 1.81
N GLN A 67 -5.20 -6.41 2.94
CA GLN A 67 -5.09 -5.79 4.26
C GLN A 67 -3.67 -5.27 4.52
N GLU A 68 -2.64 -6.10 4.31
CA GLU A 68 -1.24 -5.66 4.46
C GLU A 68 -0.91 -4.46 3.55
N LEU A 69 -1.37 -4.47 2.30
CA LEU A 69 -1.18 -3.35 1.37
C LEU A 69 -1.85 -2.07 1.86
N ASN A 70 -3.04 -2.17 2.45
CA ASN A 70 -3.74 -1.02 3.04
C ASN A 70 -3.00 -0.50 4.28
N ASP A 71 -2.53 -1.40 5.13
CA ASP A 71 -1.81 -1.05 6.36
C ASP A 71 -0.48 -0.37 6.03
N ILE A 72 0.28 -0.89 5.06
CA ILE A 72 1.52 -0.26 4.59
C ILE A 72 1.22 1.12 3.98
N SER A 73 0.20 1.23 3.12
CA SER A 73 -0.19 2.53 2.53
C SER A 73 -0.53 3.55 3.62
N THR A 74 -1.28 3.14 4.64
CA THR A 74 -1.63 3.99 5.79
C THR A 74 -0.38 4.41 6.57
N ASN A 75 0.51 3.47 6.87
CA ASN A 75 1.75 3.74 7.58
C ASN A 75 2.64 4.73 6.81
N ILE A 76 2.71 4.62 5.50
CA ILE A 76 3.46 5.53 4.63
C ILE A 76 2.86 6.95 4.68
N HIS A 77 1.54 7.09 4.59
CA HIS A 77 0.88 8.40 4.70
C HIS A 77 1.09 9.02 6.08
N THR A 78 0.94 8.23 7.15
CA THR A 78 1.17 8.69 8.52
C THR A 78 2.62 9.13 8.72
N ALA A 79 3.59 8.34 8.25
CA ALA A 79 5.00 8.69 8.30
C ALA A 79 5.28 9.99 7.54
N GLY A 80 4.73 10.14 6.32
CA GLY A 80 4.85 11.36 5.51
C GLY A 80 4.30 12.61 6.21
N ALA A 81 3.12 12.51 6.82
CA ALA A 81 2.51 13.61 7.57
C ALA A 81 3.38 14.06 8.76
N HIS A 82 3.95 13.11 9.52
CA HIS A 82 4.85 13.42 10.63
C HIS A 82 6.12 14.14 10.18
N TYR A 83 6.68 13.79 9.02
CA TYR A 83 7.86 14.47 8.48
C TYR A 83 7.57 15.93 8.10
N THR A 84 6.46 16.20 7.41
CA THR A 84 6.09 17.57 7.02
C THR A 84 5.89 18.47 8.24
N SER A 85 5.12 18.02 9.24
CA SER A 85 4.90 18.80 10.47
C SER A 85 6.20 19.04 11.25
N THR A 86 7.09 18.05 11.31
CA THR A 86 8.38 18.20 12.01
C THR A 86 9.30 19.20 11.30
N ASP A 87 9.36 19.20 9.96
CA ASP A 87 10.19 20.16 9.21
C ASP A 87 9.64 21.59 9.33
N GLU A 88 8.32 21.77 9.35
CA GLU A 88 7.67 23.07 9.58
C GLU A 88 7.93 23.61 10.99
N GLU A 89 7.82 22.78 12.03
CA GLU A 89 8.11 23.15 13.41
C GLU A 89 9.60 23.49 13.61
N GLN A 90 10.51 22.70 13.03
CA GLN A 90 11.94 22.92 13.15
C GLN A 90 12.38 24.18 12.38
N SER A 91 11.81 24.43 11.20
CA SER A 91 12.03 25.66 10.42
C SER A 91 11.51 26.91 11.14
N SER A 92 10.31 26.82 11.73
CA SER A 92 9.70 27.90 12.50
C SER A 92 10.54 28.24 13.74
N SER A 93 10.98 27.23 14.51
CA SER A 93 11.83 27.45 15.69
C SER A 93 13.20 28.04 15.34
N LEU A 94 13.82 27.59 14.25
CA LEU A 94 15.09 28.14 13.77
C LEU A 94 14.94 29.60 13.30
N SER A 95 13.86 29.90 12.58
CA SER A 95 13.54 31.27 12.13
C SER A 95 13.30 32.21 13.32
N HIS A 96 12.63 31.72 14.36
CA HIS A 96 12.42 32.47 15.60
C HIS A 96 13.73 32.73 16.34
N ALA A 97 14.64 31.75 16.41
CA ALA A 97 15.94 31.91 17.04
C ALA A 97 16.86 32.86 16.25
N MET A 98 16.81 32.82 14.92
CA MET A 98 17.61 33.69 14.04
C MET A 98 17.10 35.14 14.01
N GLY A 99 15.81 35.38 14.27
CA GLY A 99 15.23 36.73 14.37
C GLY A 99 15.44 37.45 15.70
N GLN A 100 16.02 36.77 16.71
CA GLN A 100 16.35 37.34 18.02
C GLN A 100 17.82 37.83 18.15
N PHE A 101 18.60 37.75 17.07
CA PHE A 101 19.93 38.36 16.95
C PHE A 101 19.88 39.59 16.04
#